data_AF-A0A9X0BDP4-F1
#
_entry.id   AF-A0A9X0BDP4-F1
#
_cell.length_a   1.000
_cell.length_b   1.000
_cell.length_c   1.000
_cell.angle_alpha   90.00
_cell.angle_beta   90.00
_cell.angle_gamma   90.00
#
_symmetry.space_group_name_H-M   'P 1'
#
loop_
_entity.id
_entity.type
_entity.pdbx_description
1 polymer ?
#
loop_
_entity_poly.entity_id
_entity_poly.type
_entity_poly.pdbx_seq_one_letter_code
_entity_poly.pdbx_strand_id
1 'polypeptide(L)'
;MTSYAPVSNVTISRDTSKPVSEAIKSSLRVDVPKNSTGYFGFANTGYNGVPVSNSTYNSSFWMMGEYSGTINLQLVGSHSGIVYADHNLTVNSTDSHFRQFHTSFNSTRSPDGENEWHLTLDGSKAAGTSLNFGYIQLFPPTYNERENGLREDLATVLEKTNLTFLRFPGGNNLEGLQVETRWKWNTTIGPLVDRPGRESDWFYPNTDALGLDEYLWWCEDMKMSPVLAVWAGKSYGEIISGSELHPYVEDIMNELEYLLGDSNTTLGKVRAENGRKKPWKIDYLEIGNEDDLTGGCDTYPNRFNQIYKAVHEKYPDMTIIASNGDLSCLPSPVPENVILDLHLYRKPNDFVALFDQFDNQPRDQPVMVGEYGCRNTSSAKGTYWSFMQGTCSEAVYMMGMERNSDIVKMAAYAPMLEHFEFESWSPTMYGFNSSPESITPSTSYFLQQMFASNKGDTVLPVNSSAEFGPLYWVATKADTQYYVKLANYGPDEQNVTVKIPKTDSGKLKMLSGSRYEGNQPYSVNVKTEHAEIEQGKATTMSRCRLGLSLFWQLSEV
;
A
#
# COMPACT_ATOMS: atom_id res chain seq x y z
N MET A 1 -7.84 14.99 -20.24
CA MET A 1 -8.68 16.06 -19.66
C MET A 1 -9.45 15.60 -18.42
N THR A 2 -9.42 14.32 -18.05
CA THR A 2 -9.96 13.83 -16.77
C THR A 2 -9.50 14.70 -15.60
N SER A 3 -10.42 15.06 -14.71
CA SER A 3 -10.22 15.93 -13.55
C SER A 3 -9.82 17.39 -13.83
N TYR A 4 -9.81 17.86 -15.09
CA TYR A 4 -9.51 19.25 -15.42
C TYR A 4 -10.71 19.95 -16.07
N ALA A 5 -11.00 21.17 -15.62
CA ALA A 5 -12.09 22.00 -16.14
C ALA A 5 -11.62 23.44 -16.38
N PRO A 6 -12.16 24.15 -17.40
CA PRO A 6 -11.86 25.56 -17.60
C PRO A 6 -12.47 26.41 -16.47
N VAL A 7 -11.73 27.44 -16.04
CA VAL A 7 -12.22 28.51 -15.18
C VAL A 7 -12.39 29.77 -16.02
N SER A 8 -13.57 30.39 -15.96
CA SER A 8 -14.01 31.45 -16.88
C SER A 8 -14.08 30.94 -18.33
N ASN A 9 -13.94 31.82 -19.33
CA ASN A 9 -14.19 31.49 -20.75
C ASN A 9 -12.92 31.06 -21.52
N VAL A 10 -12.05 30.24 -20.93
CA VAL A 10 -10.89 29.68 -21.67
C VAL A 10 -11.26 28.39 -22.39
N THR A 11 -10.49 28.04 -23.42
CA THR A 11 -10.48 26.68 -23.96
C THR A 11 -9.27 25.94 -23.44
N ILE A 12 -9.46 24.74 -22.92
CA ILE A 12 -8.37 23.87 -22.47
C ILE A 12 -8.27 22.62 -23.33
N SER A 13 -7.04 22.20 -23.65
CA SER A 13 -6.79 21.01 -24.48
C SER A 13 -5.47 20.34 -24.13
N ARG A 14 -5.32 19.06 -24.51
CA ARG A 14 -4.04 18.36 -24.44
C ARG A 14 -3.20 18.74 -25.66
N ASP A 15 -1.97 19.18 -25.45
CA ASP A 15 -1.01 19.52 -26.50
C ASP A 15 0.19 18.57 -26.45
N THR A 16 0.32 17.72 -27.47
CA THR A 16 1.46 16.79 -27.64
C THR A 16 2.59 17.39 -28.48
N SER A 17 2.40 18.58 -29.07
CA SER A 17 3.45 19.28 -29.83
C SER A 17 4.43 20.01 -28.91
N LYS A 18 4.06 20.19 -27.64
CA LYS A 18 4.83 20.87 -26.59
C LYS A 18 4.98 19.97 -25.35
N PRO A 19 5.78 18.91 -25.42
CA PRO A 19 6.05 18.05 -24.26
C PRO A 19 6.83 18.82 -23.18
N VAL A 20 6.62 18.46 -21.92
CA VAL A 20 7.32 19.09 -20.78
C VAL A 20 8.75 18.55 -20.68
N SER A 21 8.90 17.24 -20.96
CA SER A 21 10.16 16.51 -21.01
C SER A 21 10.02 15.33 -21.97
N GLU A 22 11.08 14.57 -22.18
CA GLU A 22 11.03 13.31 -22.95
C GLU A 22 10.09 12.27 -22.32
N ALA A 23 9.92 12.30 -20.99
CA ALA A 23 9.03 11.43 -20.25
C ALA A 23 7.58 11.94 -20.25
N ILE A 24 7.38 13.23 -20.05
CA ILE A 24 6.05 13.87 -19.98
C ILE A 24 5.72 14.47 -21.35
N LYS A 25 5.18 13.61 -22.21
CA LYS A 25 4.99 13.85 -23.66
C LYS A 25 3.81 14.76 -24.03
N SER A 26 3.18 15.41 -23.06
CA SER A 26 2.12 16.39 -23.34
C SER A 26 1.98 17.42 -22.24
N SER A 27 1.44 18.58 -22.62
CA SER A 27 1.05 19.66 -21.71
C SER A 27 -0.45 19.96 -21.80
N LEU A 28 -0.97 20.67 -20.80
CA LEU A 28 -2.29 21.29 -20.79
C LEU A 28 -2.18 22.67 -21.43
N ARG A 29 -2.71 22.82 -22.64
CA ARG A 29 -2.81 24.10 -23.34
C ARG A 29 -4.05 24.86 -22.90
N VAL A 30 -3.89 26.14 -22.62
CA VAL A 30 -4.93 27.08 -22.22
C VAL A 30 -4.96 28.21 -23.24
N ASP A 31 -6.02 28.28 -24.04
CA ASP A 31 -6.25 29.35 -25.01
C ASP A 31 -7.11 30.45 -24.36
N VAL A 32 -6.55 31.65 -24.28
CA VAL A 32 -7.20 32.81 -23.65
C VAL A 32 -7.87 33.66 -24.75
N PRO A 33 -9.18 33.95 -24.66
CA PRO A 33 -9.86 34.77 -25.66
C PRO A 33 -9.24 36.15 -25.83
N LYS A 34 -9.47 36.76 -26.99
CA LYS A 34 -9.17 38.18 -27.21
C LYS A 34 -10.05 39.03 -26.29
N ASN A 35 -9.51 40.17 -25.83
CA ASN A 35 -10.20 41.11 -24.94
C ASN A 35 -10.59 40.53 -23.56
N SER A 36 -9.95 39.44 -23.13
CA SER A 36 -10.13 38.89 -21.77
C SER A 36 -9.69 39.89 -20.70
N THR A 37 -10.52 40.09 -19.68
CA THR A 37 -10.23 40.91 -18.48
C THR A 37 -10.68 40.16 -17.24
N GLY A 38 -9.89 40.18 -16.16
CA GLY A 38 -10.13 39.35 -14.97
C GLY A 38 -9.27 38.09 -14.96
N TYR A 39 -9.64 37.09 -14.15
CA TYR A 39 -8.85 35.87 -13.96
C TYR A 39 -9.40 34.70 -14.79
N PHE A 40 -8.50 34.03 -15.51
CA PHE A 40 -8.79 32.94 -16.45
C PHE A 40 -7.83 31.79 -16.21
N GLY A 41 -8.26 30.55 -16.42
CA GLY A 41 -7.37 29.41 -16.25
C GLY A 41 -8.12 28.11 -16.12
N PHE A 42 -7.74 27.28 -15.17
CA PHE A 42 -8.33 25.95 -15.03
C PHE A 42 -8.35 25.49 -13.58
N ALA A 43 -9.24 24.53 -13.34
CA ALA A 43 -9.42 23.83 -12.08
C ALA A 43 -8.96 22.38 -12.24
N ASN A 44 -8.47 21.79 -11.14
CA ASN A 44 -8.27 20.36 -10.98
C ASN A 44 -9.13 19.85 -9.82
N THR A 45 -9.93 18.80 -10.07
CA THR A 45 -10.86 18.22 -9.09
C THR A 45 -10.21 17.14 -8.21
N GLY A 46 -8.90 16.92 -8.31
CA GLY A 46 -8.20 15.86 -7.59
C GLY A 46 -8.72 14.46 -7.90
N TYR A 47 -8.63 13.57 -6.90
CA TYR A 47 -9.17 12.21 -6.93
C TYR A 47 -10.60 12.26 -6.38
N ASN A 48 -11.52 12.77 -7.19
CA ASN A 48 -12.91 13.09 -6.81
C ASN A 48 -13.00 13.93 -5.53
N GLY A 49 -12.31 15.07 -5.55
CA GLY A 49 -12.17 16.00 -4.45
C GLY A 49 -10.71 16.31 -4.12
N VAL A 50 -10.53 17.41 -3.38
CA VAL A 50 -9.25 17.81 -2.80
C VAL A 50 -9.44 17.98 -1.29
N PRO A 51 -8.79 17.17 -0.44
CA PRO A 51 -8.81 17.38 1.00
C PRO A 51 -8.13 18.71 1.36
N VAL A 52 -8.86 19.61 2.03
CA VAL A 52 -8.31 20.90 2.49
C VAL A 52 -8.24 20.95 4.02
N SER A 53 -7.02 20.84 4.54
CA SER A 53 -6.70 20.96 5.97
C SER A 53 -6.28 22.39 6.32
N ASN A 54 -6.19 22.73 7.61
CA ASN A 54 -5.56 23.98 8.03
C ASN A 54 -4.05 23.78 8.12
N SER A 55 -3.35 23.91 6.99
CA SER A 55 -1.92 23.63 6.87
C SER A 55 -1.28 24.45 5.75
N THR A 56 0.03 24.29 5.56
CA THR A 56 0.76 24.87 4.43
C THR A 56 0.86 23.85 3.32
N TYR A 57 0.36 24.20 2.14
CA TYR A 57 0.45 23.38 0.94
C TYR A 57 1.62 23.84 0.08
N ASN A 58 2.32 22.89 -0.52
CA ASN A 58 3.33 23.13 -1.55
C ASN A 58 2.71 22.90 -2.92
N SER A 59 2.89 23.85 -3.84
CA SER A 59 2.44 23.69 -5.22
C SER A 59 3.57 23.99 -6.19
N SER A 60 3.66 23.18 -7.24
CA SER A 60 4.55 23.44 -8.36
C SER A 60 3.90 23.09 -9.69
N PHE A 61 4.37 23.74 -10.75
CA PHE A 61 3.95 23.47 -12.11
C PHE A 61 5.02 23.94 -13.08
N TRP A 62 5.05 23.35 -14.26
CA TRP A 62 5.84 23.81 -15.38
C TRP A 62 4.96 24.64 -16.31
N MET A 63 5.48 25.76 -16.80
CA MET A 63 4.76 26.66 -17.68
C MET A 63 5.65 27.07 -18.87
N MET A 64 5.03 27.21 -20.04
CA MET A 64 5.63 27.75 -21.25
C MET A 64 4.62 28.66 -21.98
N GLY A 65 5.14 29.73 -22.58
CA GLY A 65 4.37 30.77 -23.28
C GLY A 65 4.68 32.15 -22.72
N GLU A 66 4.57 33.17 -23.56
CA GLU A 66 4.88 34.57 -23.22
C GLU A 66 3.89 35.10 -22.17
N TYR A 67 4.34 35.23 -20.93
CA TYR A 67 3.54 35.78 -19.84
C TYR A 67 4.41 36.32 -18.71
N SER A 68 4.18 37.58 -18.33
CA SER A 68 4.81 38.21 -17.17
C SER A 68 3.74 38.87 -16.29
N GLY A 69 3.38 38.21 -15.20
CA GLY A 69 2.26 38.64 -14.38
C GLY A 69 2.05 37.77 -13.15
N THR A 70 0.85 37.87 -12.60
CA THR A 70 0.46 37.14 -11.40
C THR A 70 -0.38 35.93 -11.80
N ILE A 71 0.06 34.76 -11.36
CA ILE A 71 -0.78 33.57 -11.26
C ILE A 71 -1.43 33.58 -9.88
N ASN A 72 -2.72 33.32 -9.84
CA ASN A 72 -3.50 33.13 -8.64
C ASN A 72 -3.80 31.64 -8.47
N LEU A 73 -3.41 31.10 -7.32
CA LEU A 73 -3.64 29.71 -6.90
C LEU A 73 -4.69 29.72 -5.80
N GLN A 74 -5.73 28.91 -5.95
CA GLN A 74 -6.79 28.80 -4.94
C GLN A 74 -7.13 27.36 -4.61
N LEU A 75 -7.60 27.15 -3.38
CA LEU A 75 -8.37 25.98 -2.97
C LEU A 75 -9.81 26.46 -2.74
N VAL A 76 -10.75 25.93 -3.51
CA VAL A 76 -12.14 26.45 -3.56
C VAL A 76 -13.12 25.30 -3.40
N GLY A 77 -14.16 25.47 -2.59
CA GLY A 77 -15.27 24.51 -2.54
C GLY A 77 -16.03 24.51 -3.87
N SER A 78 -16.07 23.36 -4.56
CA SER A 78 -16.62 23.21 -5.91
C SER A 78 -18.08 23.66 -6.02
N HIS A 79 -18.87 23.44 -4.96
CA HIS A 79 -20.28 23.81 -4.91
C HIS A 79 -20.54 25.10 -4.13
N SER A 80 -19.80 25.32 -3.04
CA SER A 80 -20.04 26.44 -2.12
C SER A 80 -19.40 27.75 -2.60
N GLY A 81 -18.36 27.67 -3.44
CA GLY A 81 -17.54 28.81 -3.84
C GLY A 81 -16.69 29.40 -2.71
N ILE A 82 -16.65 28.76 -1.53
CA ILE A 82 -15.83 29.22 -0.40
C ILE A 82 -14.36 29.03 -0.76
N VAL A 83 -13.59 30.10 -0.64
CA VAL A 83 -12.14 30.08 -0.89
C VAL A 83 -11.44 29.75 0.43
N TYR A 84 -10.83 28.56 0.48
CA TYR A 84 -10.08 28.08 1.63
C TYR A 84 -8.61 28.49 1.60
N ALA A 85 -8.06 28.75 0.42
CA ALA A 85 -6.74 29.33 0.22
C ALA A 85 -6.75 30.25 -1.00
N ASP A 86 -6.03 31.35 -0.92
CA ASP A 86 -5.85 32.32 -2.02
C ASP A 86 -4.42 32.84 -2.00
N HIS A 87 -3.66 32.56 -3.07
CA HIS A 87 -2.25 32.87 -3.14
C HIS A 87 -1.83 33.40 -4.51
N ASN A 88 -1.14 34.53 -4.50
CA ASN A 88 -0.59 35.15 -5.70
C ASN A 88 0.90 34.83 -5.84
N LEU A 89 1.27 34.29 -7.00
CA LEU A 89 2.64 34.02 -7.42
C LEU A 89 2.98 34.88 -8.64
N THR A 90 4.02 35.71 -8.54
CA THR A 90 4.53 36.43 -9.72
C THR A 90 5.41 35.50 -10.55
N VAL A 91 5.10 35.40 -11.84
CA VAL A 91 5.83 34.55 -12.80
C VAL A 91 6.32 35.37 -13.98
N ASN A 92 7.41 34.90 -14.58
CA ASN A 92 7.90 35.36 -15.87
C ASN A 92 8.28 34.15 -16.72
N SER A 93 7.49 33.89 -17.75
CA SER A 93 7.55 32.75 -18.66
C SER A 93 7.73 33.24 -20.10
N THR A 94 8.37 32.40 -20.91
CA THR A 94 8.62 32.64 -22.34
C THR A 94 8.10 31.47 -23.17
N ASP A 95 7.93 31.65 -24.47
CA ASP A 95 7.50 30.59 -25.40
C ASP A 95 8.62 29.61 -25.80
N SER A 96 9.84 29.84 -25.33
CA SER A 96 11.05 29.12 -25.77
C SER A 96 11.23 27.74 -25.12
N HIS A 97 10.95 27.62 -23.82
CA HIS A 97 11.09 26.38 -23.05
C HIS A 97 10.16 26.39 -21.83
N PHE A 98 9.83 25.21 -21.32
CA PHE A 98 9.12 25.09 -20.04
C PHE A 98 10.02 25.53 -18.89
N ARG A 99 9.44 26.33 -17.99
CA ARG A 99 10.07 26.75 -16.73
C ARG A 99 9.24 26.25 -15.56
N GLN A 100 9.91 25.68 -14.56
CA GLN A 100 9.26 25.30 -13.31
C GLN A 100 9.02 26.52 -12.43
N PHE A 101 7.84 26.57 -11.82
CA PHE A 101 7.46 27.48 -10.77
C PHE A 101 7.04 26.68 -9.54
N HIS A 102 7.45 27.16 -8.37
CA HIS A 102 7.14 26.54 -7.08
C HIS A 102 6.76 27.61 -6.06
N THR A 103 5.83 27.28 -5.17
CA THR A 103 5.43 28.15 -4.07
C THR A 103 4.79 27.34 -2.94
N SER A 104 4.59 27.98 -1.79
CA SER A 104 3.88 27.42 -0.65
C SER A 104 2.83 28.42 -0.15
N PHE A 105 1.68 27.95 0.29
CA PHE A 105 0.62 28.82 0.82
C PHE A 105 -0.20 28.14 1.90
N ASN A 106 -0.72 28.94 2.83
CA ASN A 106 -1.57 28.47 3.92
C ASN A 106 -3.02 28.35 3.47
N SER A 107 -3.73 27.38 4.03
CA SER A 107 -5.16 27.19 3.84
C SER A 107 -5.91 27.20 5.17
N THR A 108 -7.21 27.48 5.10
CA THR A 108 -8.17 27.19 6.16
C THR A 108 -8.82 25.82 5.90
N ARG A 109 -9.26 25.12 6.95
CA ARG A 109 -9.85 23.79 6.81
C ARG A 109 -11.22 23.85 6.13
N SER A 110 -11.45 22.98 5.15
CA SER A 110 -12.78 22.72 4.58
C SER A 110 -13.56 21.69 5.43
N PRO A 111 -14.89 21.80 5.57
CA PRO A 111 -15.70 20.81 6.26
C PRO A 111 -15.90 19.51 5.45
N ASP A 112 -15.65 19.53 4.14
CA ASP A 112 -15.89 18.41 3.23
C ASP A 112 -14.74 18.25 2.21
N GLY A 113 -14.83 17.19 1.38
CA GLY A 113 -13.85 16.90 0.32
C GLY A 113 -14.18 17.52 -1.05
N GLU A 114 -15.30 18.22 -1.17
CA GLU A 114 -15.86 18.76 -2.42
C GLU A 114 -15.16 20.06 -2.80
N ASN A 115 -13.83 19.98 -2.96
CA ASN A 115 -12.97 21.12 -3.25
C ASN A 115 -12.14 20.87 -4.51
N GLU A 116 -11.71 21.97 -5.13
CA GLU A 116 -10.86 22.02 -6.30
C GLU A 116 -9.62 22.87 -6.06
N TRP A 117 -8.55 22.55 -6.80
CA TRP A 117 -7.39 23.42 -6.93
C TRP A 117 -7.49 24.23 -8.22
N HIS A 118 -7.45 25.56 -8.13
CA HIS A 118 -7.53 26.46 -9.27
C HIS A 118 -6.18 27.11 -9.54
N LEU A 119 -5.82 27.21 -10.82
CA LEU A 119 -4.74 28.05 -11.32
C LEU A 119 -5.33 29.02 -12.32
N THR A 120 -5.30 30.31 -11.99
CA THR A 120 -5.78 31.38 -12.87
C THR A 120 -4.73 32.46 -13.07
N LEU A 121 -4.86 33.23 -14.15
CA LEU A 121 -3.93 34.28 -14.55
C LEU A 121 -4.70 35.50 -15.04
N ASP A 122 -4.07 36.68 -14.94
CA ASP A 122 -4.61 37.93 -15.44
C ASP A 122 -4.82 37.86 -16.96
N GLY A 123 -6.08 37.75 -17.38
CA GLY A 123 -6.49 37.62 -18.78
C GLY A 123 -6.12 38.82 -19.63
N SER A 124 -5.94 40.02 -19.04
CA SER A 124 -5.54 41.21 -19.80
C SER A 124 -4.10 41.11 -20.33
N LYS A 125 -3.28 40.30 -19.66
CA LYS A 125 -1.87 40.05 -20.04
C LYS A 125 -1.69 38.87 -20.98
N ALA A 126 -2.69 37.99 -21.07
CA ALA A 126 -2.66 36.79 -21.91
C ALA A 126 -3.70 36.81 -23.03
N ALA A 127 -4.47 37.90 -23.20
CA ALA A 127 -5.57 37.96 -24.15
C ALA A 127 -5.14 37.64 -25.58
N GLY A 128 -5.79 36.64 -26.19
CA GLY A 128 -5.48 36.19 -27.54
C GLY A 128 -4.21 35.34 -27.67
N THR A 129 -3.64 34.87 -26.55
CA THR A 129 -2.46 34.00 -26.51
C THR A 129 -2.83 32.59 -26.01
N SER A 130 -1.86 31.69 -26.09
CA SER A 130 -1.95 30.33 -25.57
C SER A 130 -0.79 30.08 -24.60
N LEU A 131 -1.09 29.44 -23.47
CA LEU A 131 -0.11 29.06 -22.46
C LEU A 131 -0.18 27.56 -22.23
N ASN A 132 0.97 26.92 -22.06
CA ASN A 132 1.04 25.48 -21.81
C ASN A 132 1.53 25.23 -20.39
N PHE A 133 0.83 24.33 -19.68
CA PHE A 133 1.13 23.93 -18.31
C PHE A 133 1.42 22.45 -18.25
N GLY A 134 2.31 22.04 -17.37
CA GLY A 134 2.75 20.66 -17.28
C GLY A 134 3.17 20.28 -15.88
N TYR A 135 3.14 18.98 -15.60
CA TYR A 135 3.62 18.39 -14.35
C TYR A 135 3.23 19.20 -13.09
N ILE A 136 1.91 19.31 -12.91
CA ILE A 136 1.28 20.10 -11.85
C ILE A 136 1.23 19.26 -10.57
N GLN A 137 1.63 19.87 -9.46
CA GLN A 137 1.68 19.23 -8.16
C GLN A 137 1.05 20.12 -7.09
N LEU A 138 0.34 19.49 -6.16
CA LEU A 138 -0.17 20.08 -4.94
C LEU A 138 0.00 19.04 -3.82
N PHE A 139 0.82 19.37 -2.83
CA PHE A 139 1.08 18.50 -1.68
C PHE A 139 0.65 19.21 -0.39
N PRO A 140 -0.15 18.56 0.47
CA PRO A 140 -0.22 18.93 1.89
C PRO A 140 1.11 18.55 2.58
N PRO A 141 1.28 18.81 3.89
CA PRO A 141 2.34 18.17 4.67
C PRO A 141 2.29 16.65 4.50
N THR A 142 3.45 16.04 4.32
CA THR A 142 3.65 14.61 4.06
C THR A 142 4.19 13.90 5.29
N TYR A 143 3.92 12.58 5.36
CA TYR A 143 4.43 11.71 6.41
C TYR A 143 5.95 11.82 6.55
N ASN A 144 6.40 12.08 7.79
CA ASN A 144 7.79 12.30 8.16
C ASN A 144 8.50 13.40 7.34
N GLU A 145 7.73 14.40 6.88
CA GLU A 145 8.20 15.56 6.11
C GLU A 145 8.97 15.19 4.83
N ARG A 146 8.70 14.01 4.26
CA ARG A 146 9.37 13.54 3.04
C ARG A 146 8.88 14.32 1.82
N GLU A 147 9.80 14.89 1.05
CA GLU A 147 9.48 15.41 -0.29
C GLU A 147 8.94 14.26 -1.16
N ASN A 148 7.88 14.52 -1.95
CA ASN A 148 7.18 13.49 -2.72
C ASN A 148 6.67 12.31 -1.83
N GLY A 149 6.44 12.59 -0.55
CA GLY A 149 6.12 11.59 0.47
C GLY A 149 4.65 11.18 0.51
N LEU A 150 4.35 10.31 1.47
CA LEU A 150 3.02 9.75 1.66
C LEU A 150 2.06 10.76 2.30
N ARG A 151 0.76 10.54 2.07
CA ARG A 151 -0.32 11.26 2.74
C ARG A 151 -0.29 10.97 4.25
N GLU A 152 -0.07 12.00 5.06
CA GLU A 152 0.18 11.93 6.51
C GLU A 152 -0.87 11.11 7.28
N ASP A 153 -2.15 11.39 7.05
CA ASP A 153 -3.26 10.77 7.78
C ASP A 153 -3.41 9.27 7.48
N LEU A 154 -3.23 8.87 6.22
CA LEU A 154 -3.24 7.47 5.79
C LEU A 154 -2.04 6.70 6.33
N ALA A 155 -0.85 7.30 6.30
CA ALA A 155 0.37 6.71 6.82
C ALA A 155 0.29 6.55 8.34
N THR A 156 -0.22 7.55 9.06
CA THR A 156 -0.42 7.51 10.52
C THR A 156 -1.38 6.40 10.95
N VAL A 157 -2.45 6.15 10.18
CA VAL A 157 -3.36 5.03 10.46
C VAL A 157 -2.66 3.70 10.25
N LEU A 158 -1.86 3.54 9.18
CA LEU A 158 -1.11 2.32 8.98
C LEU A 158 -0.04 2.09 10.05
N GLU A 159 0.74 3.11 10.42
CA GLU A 159 1.81 3.00 11.43
C GLU A 159 1.28 2.40 12.74
N LYS A 160 0.05 2.77 13.14
CA LYS A 160 -0.63 2.24 14.35
C LYS A 160 -0.92 0.74 14.30
N THR A 161 -0.83 0.09 13.16
CA THR A 161 -0.95 -1.37 13.06
C THR A 161 0.31 -2.09 13.54
N ASN A 162 1.47 -1.42 13.54
CA ASN A 162 2.77 -1.99 13.87
C ASN A 162 3.14 -3.20 12.99
N LEU A 163 2.83 -3.13 11.70
CA LEU A 163 3.31 -4.10 10.70
C LEU A 163 4.84 -4.08 10.63
N THR A 164 5.44 -5.22 10.25
CA THR A 164 6.89 -5.44 10.34
C THR A 164 7.58 -5.60 9.00
N PHE A 165 6.82 -5.70 7.91
CA PHE A 165 7.33 -5.77 6.55
C PHE A 165 6.32 -5.17 5.57
N LEU A 166 6.82 -4.78 4.39
CA LEU A 166 6.02 -4.32 3.26
C LEU A 166 6.44 -5.09 2.01
N ARG A 167 5.50 -5.83 1.41
CA ARG A 167 5.63 -6.45 0.08
C ARG A 167 5.24 -5.44 -0.98
N PHE A 168 6.13 -5.18 -1.94
CA PHE A 168 5.94 -4.17 -2.99
C PHE A 168 6.80 -4.50 -4.22
N PRO A 169 6.54 -3.91 -5.41
CA PRO A 169 5.43 -3.03 -5.79
C PRO A 169 4.19 -3.80 -6.27
N GLY A 170 4.19 -5.13 -6.12
CA GLY A 170 3.12 -6.02 -6.56
C GLY A 170 2.00 -6.25 -5.53
N GLY A 171 1.06 -7.17 -5.76
CA GLY A 171 1.02 -8.27 -6.75
C GLY A 171 0.85 -7.86 -8.21
N ASN A 172 -0.36 -8.01 -8.80
CA ASN A 172 -0.57 -7.89 -10.26
C ASN A 172 0.03 -6.63 -10.89
N ASN A 173 0.07 -5.52 -10.15
CA ASN A 173 0.60 -4.24 -10.63
C ASN A 173 2.11 -4.25 -10.94
N LEU A 174 2.85 -5.32 -10.58
CA LEU A 174 4.21 -5.60 -11.02
C LEU A 174 4.26 -6.09 -12.47
N GLU A 175 3.32 -6.95 -12.85
CA GLU A 175 3.35 -7.81 -14.05
C GLU A 175 3.13 -7.02 -15.35
N GLY A 176 2.17 -6.09 -15.33
CA GLY A 176 1.75 -5.31 -16.48
C GLY A 176 0.79 -6.07 -17.40
N LEU A 177 -0.11 -5.31 -18.04
CA LEU A 177 -0.99 -5.81 -19.10
C LEU A 177 -0.22 -6.33 -20.32
N GLN A 178 0.97 -5.78 -20.55
CA GLN A 178 1.95 -6.16 -21.57
C GLN A 178 3.36 -6.02 -20.97
N VAL A 179 4.37 -6.62 -21.61
CA VAL A 179 5.78 -6.51 -21.19
C VAL A 179 6.26 -5.05 -21.14
N GLU A 180 5.73 -4.19 -22.01
CA GLU A 180 6.05 -2.77 -22.07
C GLU A 180 5.43 -1.96 -20.93
N THR A 181 4.31 -2.42 -20.35
CA THR A 181 3.58 -1.73 -19.27
C THR A 181 3.85 -2.34 -17.89
N ARG A 182 4.74 -3.34 -17.81
CA ARG A 182 5.25 -3.85 -16.53
C ARG A 182 5.80 -2.72 -15.67
N TRP A 183 5.92 -2.98 -14.38
CA TRP A 183 6.69 -2.10 -13.50
C TRP A 183 8.19 -2.15 -13.85
N LYS A 184 8.81 -0.97 -13.99
CA LYS A 184 10.23 -0.80 -14.34
C LYS A 184 10.89 0.12 -13.31
N TRP A 185 11.69 -0.44 -12.43
CA TRP A 185 12.30 0.28 -11.30
C TRP A 185 12.97 1.60 -11.71
N ASN A 186 13.73 1.58 -12.81
CA ASN A 186 14.51 2.71 -13.30
C ASN A 186 13.68 3.87 -13.86
N THR A 187 12.40 3.63 -14.21
CA THR A 187 11.47 4.71 -14.61
C THR A 187 10.72 5.31 -13.42
N THR A 188 11.00 4.82 -12.20
CA THR A 188 10.36 5.25 -10.95
C THR A 188 11.32 5.97 -10.00
N ILE A 189 12.57 6.21 -10.39
CA ILE A 189 13.59 6.88 -9.56
C ILE A 189 14.00 8.23 -10.16
N GLY A 190 14.72 9.04 -9.38
CA GLY A 190 15.23 10.33 -9.84
C GLY A 190 14.15 11.40 -9.99
N PRO A 191 14.43 12.49 -10.74
CA PRO A 191 13.53 13.62 -10.88
C PRO A 191 12.18 13.20 -11.44
N LEU A 192 11.10 13.67 -10.82
CA LEU A 192 9.75 13.25 -11.20
C LEU A 192 9.35 13.69 -12.62
N VAL A 193 9.92 14.78 -13.12
CA VAL A 193 9.70 15.27 -14.50
C VAL A 193 10.25 14.28 -15.54
N ASP A 194 11.13 13.37 -15.14
CA ASP A 194 11.72 12.33 -15.99
C ASP A 194 11.03 10.96 -15.82
N ARG A 195 9.99 10.87 -14.98
CA ARG A 195 9.21 9.63 -14.77
C ARG A 195 8.00 9.62 -15.72
N PRO A 196 7.92 8.67 -16.68
CA PRO A 196 6.87 8.66 -17.69
C PRO A 196 5.50 8.16 -17.19
N GLY A 197 5.47 7.49 -16.03
CA GLY A 197 4.33 6.70 -15.59
C GLY A 197 4.06 5.49 -16.49
N ARG A 198 2.97 4.78 -16.22
CA ARG A 198 2.54 3.59 -16.99
C ARG A 198 1.06 3.29 -16.80
N GLU A 199 0.50 2.48 -17.69
CA GLU A 199 -0.82 1.87 -17.45
C GLU A 199 -0.69 0.73 -16.43
N SER A 200 -1.60 0.69 -15.46
CA SER A 200 -1.65 -0.37 -14.45
C SER A 200 -2.54 -1.54 -14.84
N ASP A 201 -2.36 -2.65 -14.14
CA ASP A 201 -3.19 -3.86 -14.18
C ASP A 201 -4.58 -3.67 -13.56
N TRP A 202 -4.84 -2.48 -13.00
CA TRP A 202 -6.11 -2.06 -12.43
C TRP A 202 -6.86 -1.04 -13.31
N PHE A 203 -6.45 -0.90 -14.58
CA PHE A 203 -7.12 -0.11 -15.62
C PHE A 203 -7.20 1.41 -15.33
N TYR A 204 -6.21 1.94 -14.61
CA TYR A 204 -5.94 3.37 -14.50
C TYR A 204 -4.43 3.65 -14.59
N PRO A 205 -3.99 4.83 -15.05
CA PRO A 205 -2.57 5.14 -15.14
C PRO A 205 -1.95 5.33 -13.76
N ASN A 206 -0.74 4.81 -13.56
CA ASN A 206 0.15 5.11 -12.44
C ASN A 206 1.10 6.23 -12.86
N THR A 207 1.26 7.24 -11.99
CA THR A 207 2.23 8.32 -12.22
C THR A 207 3.67 7.87 -11.99
N ASP A 208 3.86 6.76 -11.28
CA ASP A 208 5.14 6.27 -10.74
C ASP A 208 5.90 7.31 -9.89
N ALA A 209 5.16 8.28 -9.34
CA ALA A 209 5.66 9.22 -8.34
C ALA A 209 5.90 8.52 -6.99
N LEU A 210 5.04 7.56 -6.62
CA LEU A 210 5.38 6.57 -5.59
C LEU A 210 6.26 5.50 -6.24
N GLY A 211 7.57 5.75 -6.25
CA GLY A 211 8.56 4.90 -6.88
C GLY A 211 9.41 4.10 -5.89
N LEU A 212 10.46 3.46 -6.41
CA LEU A 212 11.31 2.55 -5.64
C LEU A 212 11.87 3.20 -4.36
N ASP A 213 12.43 4.41 -4.44
CA ASP A 213 12.99 5.08 -3.27
C ASP A 213 11.89 5.51 -2.29
N GLU A 214 10.73 5.94 -2.78
CA GLU A 214 9.60 6.34 -1.91
C GLU A 214 9.03 5.14 -1.12
N TYR A 215 8.94 3.94 -1.70
CA TYR A 215 8.60 2.71 -0.97
C TYR A 215 9.63 2.36 0.11
N LEU A 216 10.91 2.62 -0.14
CA LEU A 216 11.97 2.30 0.81
C LEU A 216 12.07 3.34 1.93
N TRP A 217 11.77 4.61 1.66
CA TRP A 217 11.55 5.60 2.71
C TRP A 217 10.36 5.24 3.58
N TRP A 218 9.26 4.78 2.99
CA TRP A 218 8.12 4.27 3.75
C TRP A 218 8.52 3.13 4.68
N CYS A 219 9.28 2.16 4.18
CA CYS A 219 9.79 1.07 5.01
C CYS A 219 10.69 1.57 6.15
N GLU A 220 11.64 2.47 5.87
CA GLU A 220 12.56 3.01 6.88
C GLU A 220 11.81 3.81 7.97
N ASP A 221 10.87 4.66 7.56
CA ASP A 221 10.11 5.55 8.46
C ASP A 221 9.19 4.76 9.39
N MET A 222 8.56 3.69 8.89
CA MET A 222 7.72 2.79 9.70
C MET A 222 8.46 1.58 10.27
N LYS A 223 9.78 1.49 10.10
CA LYS A 223 10.62 0.37 10.57
C LYS A 223 10.17 -1.00 10.06
N MET A 224 9.70 -1.05 8.82
CA MET A 224 9.32 -2.28 8.13
C MET A 224 10.50 -2.84 7.33
N SER A 225 10.57 -4.17 7.23
CA SER A 225 11.47 -4.85 6.30
C SER A 225 10.88 -4.82 4.89
N PRO A 226 11.62 -4.38 3.86
CA PRO A 226 11.15 -4.45 2.49
C PRO A 226 11.20 -5.89 1.96
N VAL A 227 10.10 -6.35 1.38
CA VAL A 227 10.02 -7.54 0.53
C VAL A 227 9.85 -7.04 -0.90
N LEU A 228 10.95 -7.01 -1.65
CA LEU A 228 10.99 -6.47 -3.01
C LEU A 228 10.59 -7.55 -4.01
N ALA A 229 9.51 -7.35 -4.75
CA ALA A 229 9.13 -8.20 -5.87
C ALA A 229 9.74 -7.68 -7.18
N VAL A 230 10.36 -8.58 -7.96
CA VAL A 230 10.94 -8.26 -9.26
C VAL A 230 10.20 -8.94 -10.40
N TRP A 231 10.08 -8.25 -11.54
CA TRP A 231 9.36 -8.77 -12.68
C TRP A 231 10.07 -9.98 -13.30
N ALA A 232 9.41 -11.14 -13.31
CA ALA A 232 10.06 -12.41 -13.62
C ALA A 232 9.80 -12.95 -15.04
N GLY A 233 9.46 -12.11 -16.01
CA GLY A 233 9.19 -12.55 -17.39
C GLY A 233 7.72 -12.71 -17.74
N LYS A 234 6.79 -12.54 -16.81
CA LYS A 234 5.35 -12.76 -17.02
C LYS A 234 4.57 -11.44 -16.98
N SER A 235 3.76 -11.22 -18.01
CA SER A 235 2.71 -10.20 -18.08
C SER A 235 1.37 -10.85 -18.46
N TYR A 236 0.25 -10.12 -18.41
CA TYR A 236 -1.03 -10.67 -18.89
C TYR A 236 -1.07 -10.92 -20.41
N GLY A 237 -0.26 -10.18 -21.17
CA GLY A 237 -0.22 -10.29 -22.63
C GLY A 237 0.75 -11.34 -23.16
N GLU A 238 1.90 -11.48 -22.49
CA GLU A 238 3.00 -12.32 -22.96
C GLU A 238 3.87 -12.83 -21.81
N ILE A 239 4.47 -14.01 -22.02
CA ILE A 239 5.44 -14.64 -21.12
C ILE A 239 6.79 -14.80 -21.85
N ILE A 240 7.77 -14.03 -21.40
CA ILE A 240 9.16 -14.07 -21.86
C ILE A 240 9.95 -15.11 -21.07
N SER A 241 10.62 -16.03 -21.76
CA SER A 241 11.39 -17.09 -21.12
C SER A 241 12.64 -17.48 -21.94
N GLY A 242 13.45 -18.40 -21.41
CA GLY A 242 14.69 -18.82 -22.08
C GLY A 242 15.66 -17.64 -22.28
N SER A 243 16.34 -17.59 -23.43
CA SER A 243 17.32 -16.54 -23.73
C SER A 243 16.73 -15.13 -23.83
N GLU A 244 15.44 -15.01 -24.15
CA GLU A 244 14.76 -13.71 -24.26
C GLU A 244 14.56 -13.06 -22.89
N LEU A 245 14.63 -13.83 -21.79
CA LEU A 245 14.58 -13.30 -20.44
C LEU A 245 15.88 -12.58 -20.03
N HIS A 246 17.01 -12.89 -20.68
CA HIS A 246 18.33 -12.42 -20.24
C HIS A 246 18.44 -10.89 -20.04
N PRO A 247 17.93 -10.02 -20.94
CA PRO A 247 17.95 -8.58 -20.72
C PRO A 247 17.21 -8.13 -19.45
N TYR A 248 16.17 -8.86 -19.04
CA TYR A 248 15.40 -8.58 -17.83
C TYR A 248 16.08 -9.11 -16.57
N VAL A 249 16.84 -10.21 -16.67
CA VAL A 249 17.72 -10.65 -15.58
C VAL A 249 18.79 -9.58 -15.32
N GLU A 250 19.40 -9.02 -16.37
CA GLU A 250 20.36 -7.90 -16.22
C GLU A 250 19.68 -6.65 -15.63
N ASP A 251 18.44 -6.35 -16.01
CA ASP A 251 17.66 -5.24 -15.42
C ASP A 251 17.43 -5.42 -13.91
N ILE A 252 17.14 -6.64 -13.46
CA ILE A 252 17.05 -7.00 -12.03
C ILE A 252 18.40 -6.82 -11.34
N MET A 253 19.50 -7.27 -11.95
CA MET A 253 20.83 -7.10 -11.36
C MET A 253 21.26 -5.62 -11.27
N ASN A 254 20.80 -4.81 -12.22
CA ASN A 254 20.95 -3.35 -12.20
C ASN A 254 20.15 -2.72 -11.05
N GLU A 255 18.89 -3.13 -10.87
CA GLU A 255 18.07 -2.72 -9.72
C GLU A 255 18.77 -3.04 -8.40
N LEU A 256 19.27 -4.27 -8.24
CA LEU A 256 19.97 -4.67 -7.03
C LEU A 256 21.29 -3.90 -6.84
N GLU A 257 22.02 -3.57 -7.91
CA GLU A 257 23.21 -2.70 -7.78
C GLU A 257 22.83 -1.27 -7.36
N TYR A 258 21.75 -0.71 -7.92
CA TYR A 258 21.22 0.58 -7.47
C TYR A 258 20.90 0.56 -5.98
N LEU A 259 20.25 -0.51 -5.51
CA LEU A 259 19.81 -0.64 -4.12
C LEU A 259 20.97 -0.93 -3.15
N LEU A 260 21.82 -1.91 -3.47
CA LEU A 260 22.77 -2.52 -2.54
C LEU A 260 24.23 -2.08 -2.78
N GLY A 261 24.54 -1.56 -3.99
CA GLY A 261 25.90 -1.19 -4.38
C GLY A 261 26.45 0.00 -3.59
N ASP A 262 27.77 0.04 -3.38
CA ASP A 262 28.44 1.22 -2.83
C ASP A 262 28.25 2.44 -3.74
N SER A 263 28.30 3.65 -3.18
CA SER A 263 28.18 4.89 -3.97
C SER A 263 29.24 5.07 -5.08
N ASN A 264 30.29 4.26 -5.10
CA ASN A 264 31.30 4.24 -6.15
C ASN A 264 30.99 3.26 -7.31
N THR A 265 29.97 2.41 -7.19
CA THR A 265 29.52 1.59 -8.33
C THR A 265 28.69 2.42 -9.30
N THR A 266 28.45 1.92 -10.51
CA THR A 266 27.74 2.66 -11.56
C THR A 266 26.35 3.08 -11.07
N LEU A 267 25.57 2.13 -10.56
CA LEU A 267 24.19 2.41 -10.14
C LEU A 267 24.08 2.84 -8.68
N GLY A 268 25.03 2.46 -7.82
CA GLY A 268 25.11 3.01 -6.47
C GLY A 268 25.43 4.52 -6.47
N LYS A 269 26.17 5.00 -7.47
CA LYS A 269 26.37 6.44 -7.72
C LYS A 269 25.06 7.14 -8.09
N VAL A 270 24.25 6.54 -8.97
CA VAL A 270 22.94 7.10 -9.35
C VAL A 270 22.03 7.21 -8.12
N ARG A 271 21.99 6.17 -7.26
CA ARG A 271 21.26 6.23 -5.98
C ARG A 271 21.74 7.38 -5.09
N ALA A 272 23.06 7.57 -5.02
CA ALA A 272 23.65 8.68 -4.25
C ALA A 272 23.30 10.06 -4.82
N GLU A 273 23.24 10.21 -6.14
CA GLU A 273 22.80 11.42 -6.83
C GLU A 273 21.30 11.69 -6.62
N ASN A 274 20.48 10.64 -6.54
CA ASN A 274 19.06 10.71 -6.20
C ASN A 274 18.79 10.96 -4.71
N GLY A 275 19.82 11.26 -3.91
CA GLY A 275 19.69 11.68 -2.51
C GLY A 275 19.95 10.58 -1.48
N ARG A 276 20.20 9.33 -1.88
CA ARG A 276 20.48 8.22 -0.97
C ARG A 276 21.91 7.68 -1.14
N LYS A 277 22.84 8.22 -0.35
CA LYS A 277 24.26 7.80 -0.38
C LYS A 277 24.49 6.38 0.12
N LYS A 278 23.90 6.03 1.27
CA LYS A 278 24.04 4.70 1.87
C LYS A 278 23.21 3.68 1.11
N PRO A 279 23.71 2.45 0.88
CA PRO A 279 22.89 1.36 0.37
C PRO A 279 21.59 1.20 1.15
N TRP A 280 20.55 0.77 0.44
CA TRP A 280 19.33 0.29 1.04
C TRP A 280 19.57 -1.07 1.69
N LYS A 281 18.74 -1.41 2.68
CA LYS A 281 18.76 -2.74 3.30
C LYS A 281 17.58 -3.54 2.74
N ILE A 282 17.88 -4.50 1.87
CA ILE A 282 16.90 -5.44 1.31
C ILE A 282 17.38 -6.86 1.61
N ASP A 283 16.63 -7.57 2.44
CA ASP A 283 16.97 -8.96 2.84
C ASP A 283 16.13 -10.00 2.06
N TYR A 284 14.99 -9.58 1.50
CA TYR A 284 14.01 -10.45 0.84
C TYR A 284 13.72 -9.98 -0.59
N LEU A 285 13.85 -10.90 -1.54
CA LEU A 285 13.54 -10.70 -2.94
C LEU A 285 12.53 -11.75 -3.41
N GLU A 286 11.37 -11.32 -3.86
CA GLU A 286 10.36 -12.18 -4.48
C GLU A 286 10.51 -12.18 -6.00
N ILE A 287 10.57 -13.35 -6.60
CA ILE A 287 10.74 -13.51 -8.05
C ILE A 287 9.37 -13.69 -8.70
N GLY A 288 8.79 -12.58 -9.18
CA GLY A 288 7.51 -12.56 -9.89
C GLY A 288 6.30 -12.32 -8.99
N ASN A 289 5.13 -12.73 -9.47
CA ASN A 289 3.84 -12.68 -8.76
C ASN A 289 2.90 -13.74 -9.35
N GLU A 290 2.32 -14.61 -8.52
CA GLU A 290 1.32 -15.62 -8.91
C GLU A 290 1.67 -16.35 -10.22
N ASP A 291 2.92 -16.80 -10.36
CA ASP A 291 3.41 -17.38 -11.60
C ASP A 291 2.79 -18.74 -11.96
N ASP A 292 2.00 -19.33 -11.07
CA ASP A 292 1.11 -20.46 -11.34
C ASP A 292 -0.14 -20.06 -12.14
N LEU A 293 -0.51 -18.78 -12.13
CA LEU A 293 -1.65 -18.24 -12.87
C LEU A 293 -1.25 -17.75 -14.27
N THR A 294 -2.28 -17.41 -15.06
CA THR A 294 -2.18 -16.80 -16.41
C THR A 294 -1.24 -17.53 -17.39
N GLY A 295 -1.04 -18.84 -17.20
CA GLY A 295 -0.20 -19.68 -18.06
C GLY A 295 1.29 -19.69 -17.70
N GLY A 296 1.68 -19.13 -16.55
CA GLY A 296 3.08 -19.03 -16.13
C GLY A 296 3.73 -20.34 -15.69
N CYS A 297 2.94 -21.32 -15.21
CA CYS A 297 3.43 -22.53 -14.55
C CYS A 297 4.48 -23.29 -15.36
N ASP A 298 4.24 -23.53 -16.65
CA ASP A 298 5.14 -24.33 -17.51
C ASP A 298 6.53 -23.68 -17.69
N THR A 299 6.61 -22.36 -17.59
CA THR A 299 7.86 -21.61 -17.84
C THR A 299 8.53 -21.14 -16.55
N TYR A 300 7.78 -21.02 -15.45
CA TYR A 300 8.28 -20.46 -14.19
C TYR A 300 9.51 -21.17 -13.64
N PRO A 301 9.63 -22.52 -13.64
CA PRO A 301 10.84 -23.19 -13.15
C PRO A 301 12.12 -22.68 -13.82
N ASN A 302 12.06 -22.47 -15.14
CA ASN A 302 13.22 -22.00 -15.91
C ASN A 302 13.46 -20.50 -15.74
N ARG A 303 12.41 -19.68 -15.63
CA ARG A 303 12.54 -18.24 -15.37
C ARG A 303 13.09 -17.98 -13.96
N PHE A 304 12.51 -18.64 -12.96
CA PHE A 304 12.97 -18.62 -11.58
C PHE A 304 14.44 -19.02 -11.47
N ASN A 305 14.86 -20.16 -12.03
CA ASN A 305 16.25 -20.62 -11.94
C ASN A 305 17.26 -19.65 -12.57
N GLN A 306 16.90 -19.00 -13.68
CA GLN A 306 17.77 -18.00 -14.31
C GLN A 306 17.99 -16.79 -13.40
N ILE A 307 16.92 -16.25 -12.81
CA ILE A 307 16.98 -15.10 -11.90
C ILE A 307 17.65 -15.50 -10.58
N TYR A 308 17.22 -16.59 -9.96
CA TYR A 308 17.79 -17.14 -8.72
C TYR A 308 19.31 -17.29 -8.81
N LYS A 309 19.81 -17.89 -9.90
CA LYS A 309 21.24 -18.09 -10.11
C LYS A 309 21.99 -16.77 -10.25
N ALA A 310 21.48 -15.84 -11.07
CA ALA A 310 22.12 -14.54 -11.26
C ALA A 310 22.19 -13.73 -9.96
N VAL A 311 21.10 -13.74 -9.18
CA VAL A 311 21.04 -13.06 -7.88
C VAL A 311 22.02 -13.69 -6.90
N HIS A 312 21.99 -15.01 -6.68
CA HIS A 312 22.85 -15.67 -5.70
C HIS A 312 24.33 -15.67 -6.07
N GLU A 313 24.69 -15.57 -7.35
CA GLU A 313 26.08 -15.43 -7.77
C GLU A 313 26.70 -14.13 -7.25
N LYS A 314 25.91 -13.05 -7.11
CA LYS A 314 26.38 -11.74 -6.62
C LYS A 314 25.96 -11.46 -5.16
N TYR A 315 24.81 -11.95 -4.73
CA TYR A 315 24.19 -11.72 -3.43
C TYR A 315 23.78 -13.06 -2.78
N PRO A 316 24.75 -13.89 -2.35
CA PRO A 316 24.49 -15.25 -1.87
C PRO A 316 23.64 -15.33 -0.59
N ASP A 317 23.58 -14.24 0.18
CA ASP A 317 22.82 -14.16 1.44
C ASP A 317 21.39 -13.63 1.24
N MET A 318 20.99 -13.29 0.00
CA MET A 318 19.63 -12.80 -0.29
C MET A 318 18.60 -13.91 -0.08
N THR A 319 17.58 -13.66 0.75
CA THR A 319 16.49 -14.62 0.91
C THR A 319 15.54 -14.50 -0.27
N ILE A 320 15.36 -15.59 -1.02
CA ILE A 320 14.46 -15.63 -2.18
C ILE A 320 13.09 -16.17 -1.80
N ILE A 321 12.07 -15.49 -2.31
CA ILE A 321 10.68 -15.93 -2.26
C ILE A 321 10.25 -16.32 -3.68
N ALA A 322 9.71 -17.51 -3.85
CA ALA A 322 9.00 -17.92 -5.05
C ALA A 322 7.56 -17.41 -4.99
N SER A 323 7.02 -16.92 -6.11
CA SER A 323 5.75 -16.20 -6.19
C SER A 323 4.50 -17.09 -6.13
N ASN A 324 4.65 -18.38 -5.82
CA ASN A 324 3.55 -19.33 -5.65
C ASN A 324 3.95 -20.54 -4.80
N GLY A 325 2.95 -21.27 -4.32
CA GLY A 325 3.09 -22.49 -3.51
C GLY A 325 2.87 -23.81 -4.24
N ASP A 326 2.60 -23.80 -5.55
CA ASP A 326 2.42 -25.03 -6.31
C ASP A 326 3.78 -25.62 -6.67
N LEU A 327 4.20 -26.65 -5.93
CA LEU A 327 5.47 -27.35 -6.16
C LEU A 327 5.61 -27.91 -7.59
N SER A 328 4.51 -28.14 -8.32
CA SER A 328 4.56 -28.58 -9.72
C SER A 328 4.93 -27.46 -10.69
N CYS A 329 4.75 -26.20 -10.28
CA CYS A 329 5.14 -25.00 -11.03
C CYS A 329 6.53 -24.48 -10.64
N LEU A 330 7.26 -25.18 -9.77
CA LEU A 330 8.58 -24.77 -9.27
C LEU A 330 9.71 -25.67 -9.81
N PRO A 331 10.98 -25.23 -9.72
CA PRO A 331 12.12 -26.11 -9.97
C PRO A 331 12.03 -27.38 -9.12
N SER A 332 12.49 -28.50 -9.69
CA SER A 332 12.58 -29.78 -8.98
C SER A 332 14.05 -30.25 -8.95
N PRO A 333 14.70 -30.29 -7.77
CA PRO A 333 14.21 -29.81 -6.48
C PRO A 333 14.11 -28.28 -6.41
N VAL A 334 13.28 -27.77 -5.50
CA VAL A 334 13.29 -26.35 -5.12
C VAL A 334 14.61 -26.07 -4.40
N PRO A 335 15.31 -24.96 -4.69
CA PRO A 335 16.53 -24.62 -3.95
C PRO A 335 16.28 -24.47 -2.46
N GLU A 336 17.27 -24.83 -1.65
CA GLU A 336 17.17 -24.79 -0.18
C GLU A 336 16.86 -23.37 0.31
N ASN A 337 16.07 -23.27 1.38
CA ASN A 337 15.68 -22.00 2.03
C ASN A 337 14.86 -21.02 1.18
N VAL A 338 14.44 -21.38 -0.04
CA VAL A 338 13.46 -20.60 -0.80
C VAL A 338 12.12 -20.63 -0.06
N ILE A 339 11.57 -19.44 0.20
CA ILE A 339 10.25 -19.27 0.80
C ILE A 339 9.20 -19.36 -0.31
N LEU A 340 8.12 -20.12 -0.09
CA LEU A 340 7.01 -20.15 -1.05
C LEU A 340 5.93 -19.14 -0.66
N ASP A 341 5.48 -18.31 -1.60
CA ASP A 341 4.38 -17.38 -1.38
C ASP A 341 3.01 -18.04 -1.62
N LEU A 342 2.11 -17.93 -0.65
CA LEU A 342 0.76 -18.49 -0.66
C LEU A 342 -0.27 -17.37 -0.69
N HIS A 343 -1.15 -17.41 -1.69
CA HIS A 343 -2.22 -16.45 -1.87
C HIS A 343 -3.60 -17.07 -1.63
N LEU A 344 -4.35 -16.53 -0.67
CA LEU A 344 -5.57 -17.15 -0.14
C LEU A 344 -6.70 -16.13 0.06
N TYR A 345 -7.61 -16.08 -0.91
CA TYR A 345 -8.89 -15.39 -0.78
C TYR A 345 -10.01 -16.41 -0.61
N ARG A 346 -10.65 -16.44 0.56
CA ARG A 346 -11.56 -17.53 0.95
C ARG A 346 -12.77 -17.03 1.73
N LYS A 347 -13.84 -17.84 1.77
CA LYS A 347 -15.02 -17.57 2.61
C LYS A 347 -14.69 -17.89 4.07
N PRO A 348 -15.48 -17.39 5.05
CA PRO A 348 -15.15 -17.56 6.46
C PRO A 348 -14.93 -19.01 6.91
N ASN A 349 -15.81 -19.95 6.54
CA ASN A 349 -15.67 -21.35 6.94
C ASN A 349 -14.44 -22.03 6.33
N ASP A 350 -14.02 -21.60 5.14
CA ASP A 350 -12.86 -22.17 4.46
C ASP A 350 -11.57 -21.76 5.18
N PHE A 351 -11.48 -20.52 5.69
CA PHE A 351 -10.34 -20.10 6.53
C PHE A 351 -10.25 -20.87 7.84
N VAL A 352 -11.40 -21.13 8.49
CA VAL A 352 -11.43 -21.92 9.72
C VAL A 352 -10.98 -23.36 9.46
N ALA A 353 -11.34 -23.93 8.31
CA ALA A 353 -10.90 -25.25 7.89
C ALA A 353 -9.39 -25.34 7.58
N LEU A 354 -8.69 -24.20 7.46
CA LEU A 354 -7.25 -24.13 7.25
C LEU A 354 -6.45 -23.94 8.55
N PHE A 355 -7.09 -24.04 9.73
CA PHE A 355 -6.42 -23.83 11.02
C PHE A 355 -5.20 -24.73 11.24
N ASP A 356 -5.21 -25.95 10.73
CA ASP A 356 -4.15 -26.96 10.84
C ASP A 356 -3.38 -27.17 9.52
N GLN A 357 -3.56 -26.29 8.52
CA GLN A 357 -2.93 -26.39 7.20
C GLN A 357 -1.42 -26.66 7.29
N PHE A 358 -0.76 -25.97 8.20
CA PHE A 358 0.70 -26.00 8.32
C PHE A 358 1.20 -27.05 9.32
N ASP A 359 0.34 -27.71 10.10
CA ASP A 359 0.74 -28.57 11.23
C ASP A 359 1.55 -29.80 10.78
N ASN A 360 1.33 -30.27 9.55
CA ASN A 360 2.01 -31.44 8.97
C ASN A 360 2.89 -31.10 7.76
N GLN A 361 3.13 -29.80 7.50
CA GLN A 361 4.00 -29.40 6.41
C GLN A 361 5.47 -29.74 6.72
N PRO A 362 6.29 -30.12 5.72
CA PRO A 362 7.73 -30.30 5.90
C PRO A 362 8.39 -29.05 6.50
N ARG A 363 9.23 -29.26 7.51
CA ARG A 363 9.83 -28.15 8.31
C ARG A 363 10.99 -27.45 7.59
N ASP A 364 11.44 -28.01 6.48
CA ASP A 364 12.43 -27.49 5.56
C ASP A 364 11.81 -26.72 4.37
N GLN A 365 10.48 -26.56 4.35
CA GLN A 365 9.75 -25.82 3.33
C GLN A 365 9.13 -24.55 3.94
N PRO A 366 9.89 -23.44 4.06
CA PRO A 366 9.37 -22.20 4.61
C PRO A 366 8.34 -21.56 3.67
N VAL A 367 7.39 -20.84 4.24
CA VAL A 367 6.32 -20.18 3.49
C VAL A 367 6.09 -18.75 3.96
N MET A 368 5.66 -17.93 3.03
CA MET A 368 5.02 -16.64 3.27
C MET A 368 3.56 -16.77 2.85
N VAL A 369 2.64 -16.20 3.63
CA VAL A 369 1.27 -15.97 3.17
C VAL A 369 1.20 -14.51 2.73
N GLY A 370 1.70 -14.22 1.53
CA GLY A 370 1.91 -12.86 1.01
C GLY A 370 0.63 -12.14 0.65
N GLU A 371 -0.46 -12.89 0.44
CA GLU A 371 -1.80 -12.35 0.29
C GLU A 371 -2.83 -13.25 0.98
N TYR A 372 -3.60 -12.69 1.92
CA TYR A 372 -4.83 -13.31 2.36
C TYR A 372 -5.91 -12.30 2.73
N GLY A 373 -7.17 -12.72 2.60
CA GLY A 373 -8.30 -11.90 3.03
C GLY A 373 -9.63 -12.65 2.94
N CYS A 374 -10.48 -12.51 3.95
CA CYS A 374 -11.82 -13.09 3.91
C CYS A 374 -12.70 -12.38 2.89
N ARG A 375 -13.26 -13.16 1.98
CA ARG A 375 -14.17 -12.68 0.95
C ARG A 375 -15.37 -13.60 0.83
N ASN A 376 -16.56 -13.03 0.97
CA ASN A 376 -17.84 -13.76 0.83
C ASN A 376 -18.64 -13.37 -0.43
N THR A 377 -17.97 -12.76 -1.39
CA THR A 377 -18.55 -12.32 -2.67
C THR A 377 -17.73 -12.88 -3.83
N SER A 378 -18.41 -13.22 -4.93
CA SER A 378 -17.75 -13.53 -6.20
C SER A 378 -17.55 -12.30 -7.08
N SER A 379 -18.18 -11.16 -6.76
CA SER A 379 -18.08 -9.94 -7.56
C SER A 379 -16.74 -9.25 -7.35
N ALA A 380 -15.98 -9.03 -8.43
CA ALA A 380 -14.76 -8.25 -8.41
C ALA A 380 -15.02 -6.74 -8.21
N LYS A 381 -16.27 -6.27 -8.35
CA LYS A 381 -16.65 -4.87 -8.19
C LYS A 381 -17.67 -4.67 -7.08
N GLY A 382 -17.59 -3.50 -6.44
CA GLY A 382 -18.48 -3.07 -5.37
C GLY A 382 -17.78 -2.97 -4.02
N THR A 383 -18.23 -2.02 -3.21
CA THR A 383 -17.71 -1.80 -1.86
C THR A 383 -18.25 -2.86 -0.91
N TYR A 384 -17.36 -3.70 -0.39
CA TYR A 384 -17.67 -4.70 0.62
C TYR A 384 -16.74 -4.53 1.80
N TRP A 385 -17.28 -4.62 3.01
CA TRP A 385 -16.51 -4.44 4.22
C TRP A 385 -16.23 -5.76 4.91
N SER A 386 -15.08 -5.86 5.56
CA SER A 386 -14.85 -6.95 6.50
C SER A 386 -15.92 -6.89 7.59
N PHE A 387 -16.30 -8.06 8.07
CA PHE A 387 -17.33 -8.23 9.08
C PHE A 387 -16.87 -9.25 10.11
N MET A 388 -17.45 -9.22 11.31
CA MET A 388 -16.94 -9.98 12.45
C MET A 388 -16.79 -11.48 12.20
N GLN A 389 -17.67 -12.13 11.44
CA GLN A 389 -17.44 -13.53 11.08
C GLN A 389 -16.18 -13.73 10.25
N GLY A 390 -15.97 -12.91 9.23
CA GLY A 390 -14.79 -12.97 8.36
C GLY A 390 -13.53 -12.68 9.15
N THR A 391 -13.53 -11.61 9.94
CA THR A 391 -12.40 -11.26 10.81
C THR A 391 -12.11 -12.33 11.85
N CYS A 392 -13.13 -12.98 12.44
CA CYS A 392 -12.92 -14.10 13.35
C CYS A 392 -12.30 -15.30 12.62
N SER A 393 -12.72 -15.62 11.40
CA SER A 393 -12.11 -16.70 10.61
C SER A 393 -10.66 -16.41 10.21
N GLU A 394 -10.34 -15.16 9.86
CA GLU A 394 -8.97 -14.72 9.61
C GLU A 394 -8.12 -14.88 10.86
N ALA A 395 -8.65 -14.55 12.04
CA ALA A 395 -7.96 -14.75 13.31
C ALA A 395 -7.65 -16.22 13.56
N VAL A 396 -8.59 -17.13 13.30
CA VAL A 396 -8.36 -18.58 13.39
C VAL A 396 -7.21 -18.98 12.47
N TYR A 397 -7.23 -18.55 11.21
CA TYR A 397 -6.16 -18.85 10.27
C TYR A 397 -4.79 -18.30 10.72
N MET A 398 -4.75 -17.07 11.22
CA MET A 398 -3.54 -16.45 11.78
C MET A 398 -3.01 -17.20 13.01
N MET A 399 -3.85 -17.81 13.84
CA MET A 399 -3.39 -18.66 14.94
C MET A 399 -2.74 -19.96 14.43
N GLY A 400 -3.25 -20.53 13.33
CA GLY A 400 -2.60 -21.65 12.63
C GLY A 400 -1.23 -21.26 12.09
N MET A 401 -1.11 -20.07 11.48
CA MET A 401 0.16 -19.50 11.04
C MET A 401 1.14 -19.30 12.20
N GLU A 402 0.70 -18.68 13.30
CA GLU A 402 1.56 -18.39 14.45
C GLU A 402 2.05 -19.66 15.17
N ARG A 403 1.19 -20.68 15.28
CA ARG A 403 1.57 -22.00 15.82
C ARG A 403 2.67 -22.67 14.99
N ASN A 404 2.72 -22.37 13.69
CA ASN A 404 3.68 -22.92 12.73
C ASN A 404 4.70 -21.87 12.27
N SER A 405 5.02 -20.88 13.11
CA SER A 405 5.97 -19.80 12.80
C SER A 405 7.43 -20.28 12.63
N ASP A 406 7.70 -21.56 12.93
CA ASP A 406 8.92 -22.26 12.54
C ASP A 406 9.08 -22.37 11.02
N ILE A 407 7.99 -22.41 10.25
CA ILE A 407 7.99 -22.41 8.77
C ILE A 407 7.24 -21.23 8.15
N VAL A 408 6.17 -20.73 8.77
CA VAL A 408 5.44 -19.55 8.30
C VAL A 408 6.20 -18.29 8.71
N LYS A 409 6.95 -17.71 7.78
CA LYS A 409 7.89 -16.61 8.04
C LYS A 409 7.23 -15.24 8.04
N MET A 410 6.24 -15.05 7.17
CA MET A 410 5.60 -13.77 6.90
C MET A 410 4.12 -13.98 6.54
N ALA A 411 3.26 -13.01 6.87
CA ALA A 411 1.86 -13.02 6.51
C ALA A 411 1.37 -11.58 6.26
N ALA A 412 0.71 -11.33 5.13
CA ALA A 412 0.21 -10.02 4.74
C ALA A 412 -1.26 -10.08 4.29
N TYR A 413 -2.09 -9.30 4.96
CA TYR A 413 -3.47 -9.10 4.52
C TYR A 413 -3.50 -8.26 3.24
N ALA A 414 -4.30 -8.67 2.27
CA ALA A 414 -4.42 -7.97 0.99
C ALA A 414 -5.90 -7.83 0.55
N PRO A 415 -6.26 -6.74 -0.15
CA PRO A 415 -5.46 -5.52 -0.37
C PRO A 415 -5.46 -4.59 0.86
N MET A 416 -4.45 -3.72 0.95
CA MET A 416 -4.28 -2.82 2.11
C MET A 416 -5.25 -1.62 2.10
N LEU A 417 -5.46 -0.99 0.94
CA LEU A 417 -6.11 0.31 0.82
C LEU A 417 -7.22 0.30 -0.24
N GLU A 418 -8.32 0.99 0.02
CA GLU A 418 -9.31 1.35 -1.00
C GLU A 418 -9.70 2.83 -0.95
N HIS A 419 -9.87 3.45 -2.11
CA HIS A 419 -10.58 4.73 -2.23
C HIS A 419 -12.06 4.43 -2.52
N PHE A 420 -12.99 4.97 -1.73
CA PHE A 420 -14.42 4.58 -1.77
C PHE A 420 -15.13 4.74 -3.11
N GLU A 421 -14.56 5.52 -4.03
CA GLU A 421 -15.15 5.86 -5.33
C GLU A 421 -14.35 5.31 -6.52
N PHE A 422 -13.22 4.65 -6.24
CA PHE A 422 -12.32 4.08 -7.24
C PHE A 422 -11.98 2.62 -6.90
N GLU A 423 -12.94 1.86 -6.40
CA GLU A 423 -12.74 0.50 -5.96
C GLU A 423 -12.64 -0.48 -7.14
N SER A 424 -11.59 -1.30 -7.11
CA SER A 424 -11.41 -2.43 -8.05
C SER A 424 -11.36 -3.78 -7.34
N TRP A 425 -11.20 -3.78 -6.01
CA TRP A 425 -11.24 -4.97 -5.17
C TRP A 425 -11.57 -4.59 -3.72
N SER A 426 -12.45 -5.35 -3.09
CA SER A 426 -12.83 -5.21 -1.68
C SER A 426 -13.11 -6.61 -1.07
N PRO A 427 -13.00 -6.79 0.27
CA PRO A 427 -12.66 -5.77 1.28
C PRO A 427 -11.16 -5.46 1.34
N THR A 428 -10.83 -4.28 1.88
CA THR A 428 -9.45 -3.87 2.18
C THR A 428 -9.23 -3.66 3.68
N MET A 429 -7.97 -3.48 4.08
CA MET A 429 -7.63 -3.25 5.49
C MET A 429 -8.28 -1.94 5.99
N TYR A 430 -8.22 -0.86 5.21
CA TYR A 430 -8.96 0.36 5.50
C TYR A 430 -9.21 1.17 4.23
N GLY A 431 -10.29 1.93 4.22
CA GLY A 431 -10.63 2.79 3.07
C GLY A 431 -10.79 4.25 3.45
N PHE A 432 -10.81 5.10 2.44
CA PHE A 432 -10.88 6.55 2.57
C PHE A 432 -11.46 7.20 1.31
N ASN A 433 -11.71 8.51 1.36
CA ASN A 433 -11.83 9.33 0.16
C ASN A 433 -11.26 10.74 0.41
N SER A 434 -11.65 11.71 -0.41
CA SER A 434 -11.18 13.10 -0.31
C SER A 434 -11.80 13.91 0.85
N SER A 435 -12.85 13.40 1.51
CA SER A 435 -13.50 14.08 2.64
C SER A 435 -12.67 13.97 3.93
N PRO A 436 -12.67 15.03 4.77
CA PRO A 436 -12.17 14.94 6.14
C PRO A 436 -12.86 13.80 6.89
N GLU A 437 -12.11 13.11 7.76
CA GLU A 437 -12.64 12.05 8.64
C GLU A 437 -13.20 10.83 7.90
N SER A 438 -12.93 10.68 6.60
CA SER A 438 -13.37 9.54 5.79
C SER A 438 -12.65 8.23 6.09
N ILE A 439 -11.46 8.29 6.70
CA ILE A 439 -10.64 7.10 6.96
C ILE A 439 -11.42 6.14 7.84
N THR A 440 -11.68 4.95 7.31
CA THR A 440 -12.51 3.92 7.92
C THR A 440 -11.69 2.63 8.07
N PRO A 441 -11.11 2.38 9.25
CA PRO A 441 -10.46 1.11 9.55
C PRO A 441 -11.48 -0.03 9.58
N SER A 442 -11.18 -1.12 8.87
CA SER A 442 -12.06 -2.30 8.83
C SER A 442 -11.97 -3.12 10.13
N THR A 443 -12.86 -4.09 10.31
CA THR A 443 -12.71 -5.04 11.44
C THR A 443 -11.42 -5.85 11.30
N SER A 444 -10.99 -6.15 10.07
CA SER A 444 -9.74 -6.85 9.80
C SER A 444 -8.51 -5.97 10.08
N TYR A 445 -8.57 -4.64 9.92
CA TYR A 445 -7.51 -3.73 10.41
C TYR A 445 -7.25 -3.92 11.90
N PHE A 446 -8.31 -3.96 12.71
CA PHE A 446 -8.16 -4.11 14.16
C PHE A 446 -7.58 -5.47 14.54
N LEU A 447 -7.92 -6.53 13.81
CA LEU A 447 -7.30 -7.85 13.90
C LEU A 447 -5.80 -7.80 13.58
N GLN A 448 -5.41 -7.18 12.45
CA GLN A 448 -4.00 -7.06 12.06
C GLN A 448 -3.21 -6.32 13.13
N GLN A 449 -3.70 -5.16 13.58
CA GLN A 449 -3.09 -4.40 14.67
C GLN A 449 -2.93 -5.26 15.93
N MET A 450 -3.98 -5.99 16.29
CA MET A 450 -4.00 -6.87 17.44
C MET A 450 -2.89 -7.92 17.36
N PHE A 451 -2.77 -8.67 16.26
CA PHE A 451 -1.74 -9.70 16.12
C PHE A 451 -0.32 -9.12 16.00
N ALA A 452 -0.13 -8.07 15.19
CA ALA A 452 1.17 -7.49 14.88
C ALA A 452 1.80 -6.75 16.07
N SER A 453 0.98 -6.06 16.87
CA SER A 453 1.45 -5.41 18.11
C SER A 453 1.76 -6.39 19.24
N ASN A 454 1.43 -7.67 19.03
CA ASN A 454 0.99 -8.70 19.97
C ASN A 454 1.70 -10.04 19.81
N LYS A 455 3.03 -10.09 19.70
CA LYS A 455 3.73 -11.29 19.22
C LYS A 455 4.85 -11.73 20.15
N GLY A 456 4.84 -13.01 20.53
CA GLY A 456 5.95 -13.65 21.23
C GLY A 456 7.02 -14.15 20.26
N ASP A 457 8.23 -14.41 20.78
CA ASP A 457 9.31 -15.08 20.04
C ASP A 457 9.29 -16.61 20.21
N THR A 458 8.52 -17.11 21.17
CA THR A 458 8.45 -18.53 21.53
C THR A 458 7.00 -19.01 21.57
N VAL A 459 6.65 -20.03 20.79
CA VAL A 459 5.34 -20.71 20.88
C VAL A 459 5.30 -21.61 22.11
N LEU A 460 4.22 -21.56 22.87
CA LEU A 460 4.03 -22.33 24.10
C LEU A 460 2.99 -23.44 23.92
N PRO A 461 3.22 -24.63 24.52
CA PRO A 461 2.19 -25.66 24.59
C PRO A 461 1.05 -25.19 25.51
N VAL A 462 -0.19 -25.51 25.12
CA VAL A 462 -1.40 -25.21 25.90
C VAL A 462 -2.04 -26.53 26.34
N ASN A 463 -2.18 -26.71 27.66
CA ASN A 463 -3.00 -27.80 28.20
C ASN A 463 -4.46 -27.34 28.24
N SER A 464 -5.32 -27.94 27.41
CA SER A 464 -6.72 -27.58 27.27
C SER A 464 -7.64 -28.68 27.78
N SER A 465 -8.78 -28.29 28.35
CA SER A 465 -9.88 -29.20 28.69
C SER A 465 -10.87 -29.42 27.54
N ALA A 466 -10.63 -28.80 26.39
CA ALA A 466 -11.47 -28.85 25.21
C ALA A 466 -10.63 -29.00 23.95
N GLU A 467 -11.23 -29.59 22.91
CA GLU A 467 -10.68 -29.63 21.56
C GLU A 467 -10.92 -28.31 20.82
N PHE A 468 -10.21 -28.11 19.72
CA PHE A 468 -10.49 -26.99 18.83
C PHE A 468 -11.89 -27.07 18.21
N GLY A 469 -12.51 -25.91 18.02
CA GLY A 469 -13.87 -25.78 17.49
C GLY A 469 -14.95 -25.87 18.58
N PRO A 470 -15.75 -24.82 18.81
CA PRO A 470 -15.80 -23.54 18.11
C PRO A 470 -14.72 -22.53 18.53
N LEU A 471 -13.97 -22.83 19.60
CA LEU A 471 -12.90 -21.97 20.11
C LEU A 471 -11.54 -22.41 19.56
N TYR A 472 -10.71 -21.45 19.19
CA TYR A 472 -9.35 -21.65 18.70
C TYR A 472 -8.37 -20.81 19.51
N TRP A 473 -7.14 -21.29 19.65
CA TRP A 473 -6.11 -20.59 20.44
C TRP A 473 -4.68 -20.82 19.96
N VAL A 474 -3.83 -19.86 20.32
CA VAL A 474 -2.36 -20.00 20.32
C VAL A 474 -1.81 -19.22 21.52
N ALA A 475 -0.73 -19.72 22.11
CA ALA A 475 -0.01 -19.04 23.17
C ALA A 475 1.44 -18.83 22.75
N THR A 476 1.94 -17.61 22.95
CA THR A 476 3.33 -17.25 22.72
C THR A 476 3.90 -16.50 23.92
N LYS A 477 5.23 -16.40 23.99
CA LYS A 477 5.96 -15.67 25.02
C LYS A 477 7.04 -14.83 24.37
N ALA A 478 7.30 -13.64 24.92
CA ALA A 478 8.52 -12.87 24.70
C ALA A 478 8.98 -12.32 26.04
N ASP A 479 10.26 -12.47 26.36
CA ASP A 479 10.83 -12.05 27.65
C ASP A 479 10.02 -12.57 28.86
N THR A 480 9.39 -11.67 29.62
CA THR A 480 8.53 -11.98 30.78
C THR A 480 7.03 -11.87 30.46
N GLN A 481 6.67 -11.57 29.21
CA GLN A 481 5.29 -11.40 28.77
C GLN A 481 4.76 -12.66 28.09
N TYR A 482 3.54 -13.03 28.47
CA TYR A 482 2.79 -14.11 27.85
C TYR A 482 1.65 -13.54 27.03
N TYR A 483 1.47 -14.08 25.84
CA TYR A 483 0.42 -13.72 24.90
C TYR A 483 -0.48 -14.92 24.68
N VAL A 484 -1.77 -14.82 25.02
CA VAL A 484 -2.75 -15.86 24.70
C VAL A 484 -3.79 -15.28 23.77
N LYS A 485 -3.95 -15.90 22.61
CA LYS A 485 -4.89 -15.47 21.57
C LYS A 485 -6.03 -16.47 21.49
N LEU A 486 -7.26 -15.98 21.48
CA LEU A 486 -8.49 -16.78 21.48
C LEU A 486 -9.47 -16.25 20.44
N ALA A 487 -9.98 -17.12 19.57
CA ALA A 487 -11.01 -16.79 18.59
C ALA A 487 -12.19 -17.75 18.76
N ASN A 488 -13.37 -17.20 19.10
CA ASN A 488 -14.60 -17.97 19.15
C ASN A 488 -15.34 -17.84 17.82
N TYR A 489 -15.25 -18.87 16.97
CA TYR A 489 -15.97 -18.91 15.69
C TYR A 489 -17.43 -19.39 15.84
N GLY A 490 -17.85 -19.79 17.04
CA GLY A 490 -19.17 -20.32 17.33
C GLY A 490 -20.26 -19.27 17.49
N PRO A 491 -21.54 -19.70 17.41
CA PRO A 491 -22.70 -18.82 17.64
C PRO A 491 -22.95 -18.53 19.13
N ASP A 492 -22.38 -19.34 20.01
CA ASP A 492 -22.62 -19.32 21.46
C ASP A 492 -21.40 -18.78 22.21
N GLU A 493 -21.68 -18.07 23.30
CA GLU A 493 -20.65 -17.59 24.22
C GLU A 493 -19.88 -18.76 24.84
N GLN A 494 -18.56 -18.61 24.97
CA GLN A 494 -17.68 -19.60 25.60
C GLN A 494 -17.10 -19.03 26.88
N ASN A 495 -17.17 -19.78 27.98
CA ASN A 495 -16.53 -19.42 29.24
C ASN A 495 -15.14 -20.05 29.29
N VAL A 496 -14.09 -19.21 29.35
CA VAL A 496 -12.71 -19.66 29.28
C VAL A 496 -11.96 -19.23 30.53
N THR A 497 -11.27 -20.17 31.18
CA THR A 497 -10.34 -19.87 32.27
C THR A 497 -8.93 -20.11 31.79
N VAL A 498 -8.15 -19.03 31.66
CA VAL A 498 -6.73 -19.11 31.30
C VAL A 498 -5.90 -19.07 32.58
N LYS A 499 -5.01 -20.06 32.75
CA LYS A 499 -4.07 -20.13 33.88
C LYS A 499 -2.65 -20.12 33.33
N ILE A 500 -1.90 -19.06 33.64
CA ILE A 500 -0.47 -18.97 33.33
C ILE A 500 0.29 -19.04 34.66
N PRO A 501 1.23 -19.98 34.86
CA PRO A 501 1.97 -20.08 36.11
C PRO A 501 2.72 -18.79 36.46
N LYS A 502 2.75 -18.44 37.76
CA LYS A 502 3.50 -17.30 38.34
C LYS A 502 3.05 -15.90 37.88
N THR A 503 1.80 -15.73 37.49
CA THR A 503 1.29 -14.44 37.02
C THR A 503 -0.03 -14.09 37.69
N ASP A 504 -0.18 -12.88 38.21
CA ASP A 504 -1.34 -12.54 39.07
C ASP A 504 -2.44 -11.73 38.36
N SER A 505 -2.10 -10.97 37.32
CA SER A 505 -3.04 -10.13 36.57
C SER A 505 -2.55 -9.86 35.15
N GLY A 506 -3.47 -9.45 34.26
CA GLY A 506 -3.08 -8.99 32.94
C GLY A 506 -4.14 -8.21 32.18
N LYS A 507 -3.83 -7.92 30.92
CA LYS A 507 -4.65 -7.08 30.04
C LYS A 507 -5.37 -7.90 28.99
N LEU A 508 -6.67 -7.69 28.88
CA LEU A 508 -7.51 -8.20 27.82
C LEU A 508 -7.73 -7.09 26.77
N LYS A 509 -7.41 -7.38 25.51
CA LYS A 509 -7.87 -6.61 24.35
C LYS A 509 -8.87 -7.47 23.58
N MET A 510 -10.07 -6.96 23.35
CA MET A 510 -11.17 -7.71 22.73
C MET A 510 -11.68 -6.98 21.49
N LEU A 511 -11.98 -7.73 20.43
CA LEU A 511 -12.70 -7.27 19.25
C LEU A 511 -13.93 -8.17 19.08
N SER A 512 -15.12 -7.57 19.17
CA SER A 512 -16.39 -8.30 19.17
C SER A 512 -17.50 -7.48 18.51
N GLY A 513 -18.47 -8.16 17.94
CA GLY A 513 -19.67 -7.56 17.35
C GLY A 513 -20.65 -8.64 16.92
N SER A 514 -21.79 -8.28 16.34
CA SER A 514 -22.69 -9.29 15.77
C SER A 514 -22.08 -9.95 14.54
N ARG A 515 -22.56 -11.15 14.17
CA ARG A 515 -22.00 -12.00 13.10
C ARG A 515 -21.65 -11.25 11.80
N TYR A 516 -22.52 -10.34 11.37
CA TYR A 516 -22.37 -9.59 10.12
C TYR A 516 -22.06 -8.11 10.35
N GLU A 517 -21.74 -7.72 11.59
CA GLU A 517 -21.34 -6.36 11.90
C GLU A 517 -19.96 -6.08 11.31
N GLY A 518 -19.81 -4.91 10.69
CA GLY A 518 -18.57 -4.42 10.14
C GLY A 518 -18.57 -2.90 10.17
N ASN A 519 -17.39 -2.30 10.04
CA ASN A 519 -17.28 -0.85 9.89
C ASN A 519 -17.65 -0.47 8.46
N GLN A 520 -18.56 0.49 8.33
CA GLN A 520 -19.01 1.02 7.04
C GLN A 520 -18.32 2.38 6.80
N PRO A 521 -18.31 2.91 5.56
CA PRO A 521 -17.67 4.20 5.29
C PRO A 521 -18.19 5.26 6.26
N TYR A 522 -17.27 6.00 6.89
CA TYR A 522 -17.56 7.02 7.92
C TYR A 522 -18.17 6.49 9.24
N SER A 523 -18.32 5.19 9.41
CA SER A 523 -18.97 4.58 10.58
C SER A 523 -18.15 3.43 11.16
N VAL A 524 -17.32 3.78 12.13
CA VAL A 524 -16.45 2.84 12.87
C VAL A 524 -17.11 2.46 14.19
N ASN A 525 -17.93 1.40 14.17
CA ASN A 525 -18.66 0.91 15.33
C ASN A 525 -17.92 -0.22 16.05
N VAL A 526 -17.25 -1.08 15.29
CA VAL A 526 -16.49 -2.22 15.79
C VAL A 526 -15.03 -1.81 15.94
N LYS A 527 -14.57 -1.76 17.18
CA LYS A 527 -13.20 -1.39 17.57
C LYS A 527 -12.74 -2.25 18.74
N THR A 528 -11.46 -2.16 19.06
CA THR A 528 -10.91 -2.93 20.17
C THR A 528 -11.27 -2.31 21.51
N GLU A 529 -11.75 -3.13 22.44
CA GLU A 529 -12.01 -2.78 23.83
C GLU A 529 -10.92 -3.34 24.74
N HIS A 530 -10.72 -2.71 25.90
CA HIS A 530 -9.67 -3.05 26.84
C HIS A 530 -10.22 -3.28 28.25
N ALA A 531 -9.71 -4.30 28.93
CA ALA A 531 -10.02 -4.58 30.33
C ALA A 531 -8.79 -5.13 31.08
N GLU A 532 -8.76 -4.93 32.39
CA GLU A 532 -7.82 -5.61 33.28
C GLU A 532 -8.49 -6.90 33.80
N ILE A 533 -7.68 -7.95 33.96
CA ILE A 533 -8.13 -9.26 34.45
C ILE A 533 -7.22 -9.74 35.59
N GLU A 534 -7.81 -10.47 36.54
CA GLU A 534 -7.07 -11.16 37.61
C GLU A 534 -6.98 -12.66 37.28
N GLN A 535 -5.85 -13.28 37.61
CA GLN A 535 -5.64 -14.70 37.39
C GLN A 535 -6.66 -15.54 38.19
N GLY A 536 -7.26 -16.55 37.55
CA GLY A 536 -8.16 -17.51 38.22
C GLY A 536 -9.59 -17.03 38.44
N LYS A 537 -9.93 -15.76 38.18
CA LYS A 537 -11.33 -15.40 37.94
C LYS A 537 -11.72 -16.00 36.59
N ALA A 538 -12.81 -16.76 36.57
CA ALA A 538 -13.44 -17.17 35.32
C ALA A 538 -13.77 -15.87 34.58
N THR A 539 -12.98 -15.54 33.56
CA THR A 539 -13.39 -14.51 32.62
C THR A 539 -14.55 -15.13 31.87
N THR A 540 -15.76 -14.91 32.37
CA THR A 540 -16.95 -14.94 31.55
C THR A 540 -16.64 -13.96 30.43
N MET A 541 -16.28 -14.49 29.26
CA MET A 541 -16.17 -13.66 28.07
C MET A 541 -17.60 -13.23 27.76
N SER A 542 -18.04 -12.15 28.39
CA SER A 542 -19.34 -11.56 28.14
C SER A 542 -19.35 -11.13 26.67
N ARG A 543 -20.17 -11.82 25.88
CA ARG A 543 -20.49 -11.60 24.46
C ARG A 543 -19.33 -11.78 23.49
N CYS A 544 -19.08 -13.04 23.11
CA CYS A 544 -18.53 -13.34 21.79
C CYS A 544 -19.51 -14.24 21.03
N ARG A 545 -20.50 -13.64 20.36
CA ARG A 545 -20.95 -14.16 19.06
C ARG A 545 -19.86 -13.72 18.09
N LEU A 546 -18.98 -14.62 17.64
CA LEU A 546 -17.86 -14.28 16.75
C LEU A 546 -16.96 -13.15 17.28
N GLY A 547 -16.04 -13.47 18.19
CA GLY A 547 -15.12 -12.48 18.74
C GLY A 547 -13.72 -13.01 19.00
N LEU A 548 -12.78 -12.08 19.06
CA LEU A 548 -11.35 -12.28 19.24
C LEU A 548 -10.94 -11.65 20.57
N SER A 549 -10.26 -12.42 21.41
CA SER A 549 -9.70 -11.95 22.67
C SER A 549 -8.21 -12.24 22.73
N LEU A 550 -7.46 -11.25 23.17
CA LEU A 550 -6.02 -11.35 23.29
C LEU A 550 -5.60 -10.90 24.69
N PHE A 551 -4.78 -11.71 25.32
CA PHE A 551 -4.33 -11.57 26.69
C PHE A 551 -2.85 -11.23 26.66
N TRP A 552 -2.45 -10.03 27.08
CA TRP A 552 -1.18 -9.47 26.61
C TRP A 552 -0.10 -9.22 27.66
N GLN A 553 -0.40 -9.33 28.95
CA GLN A 553 0.61 -8.98 29.95
C GLN A 553 0.34 -9.68 31.27
N LEU A 554 0.86 -10.89 31.42
CA LEU A 554 0.91 -11.60 32.69
C LEU A 554 2.41 -11.67 33.05
N SER A 555 2.90 -10.83 33.96
CA SER A 555 4.33 -10.81 34.33
C SER A 555 4.64 -11.81 35.43
N GLU A 556 5.80 -12.48 35.37
CA GLU A 556 6.32 -13.24 36.52
C GLU A 556 6.50 -12.30 37.72
N VAL A 557 6.02 -12.72 38.89
CA VAL A 557 6.27 -12.05 40.18
C VAL A 557 7.63 -12.40 40.74
#